data_AF-A0A7V9BCH3-F1
#
_entry.id   AF-A0A7V9BCH3-F1
#
_cell.length_a   1.000
_cell.length_b   1.000
_cell.length_c   1.000
_cell.angle_alpha   90.00
_cell.angle_beta   90.00
_cell.angle_gamma   90.00
#
_symmetry.space_group_name_H-M   'P 1'
#
loop_
_entity.id
_entity.type
_entity.pdbx_description
1 polymer ?
#
loop_
_entity_poly.entity_id
_entity_poly.type
_entity_poly.pdbx_seq_one_letter_code
_entity_poly.pdbx_strand_id
1 'polypeptide(L)' 'MTDVLPGPAGIRAQALAPDGSLLDDFVFDEAGGVVHFRNAPSPGAISCLAIAEVIADRLEER' A
#
# COMPACT_ATOMS: atom_id res chain seq x y z
N MET A 1 -26.19 -23.81 -8.03
CA MET A 1 -25.07 -22.90 -8.29
C MET A 1 -25.63 -21.59 -8.84
N THR A 2 -26.39 -20.87 -7.99
CA THR A 2 -27.02 -19.57 -8.32
C THR A 2 -26.69 -18.52 -7.24
N ASP A 3 -26.01 -18.94 -6.17
CA ASP A 3 -25.69 -18.10 -5.01
C ASP A 3 -24.59 -17.05 -5.28
N VAL A 4 -23.87 -17.18 -6.39
CA VAL A 4 -22.80 -16.26 -6.76
C VAL A 4 -22.83 -15.98 -8.25
N LEU A 5 -22.69 -14.71 -8.61
CA LEU A 5 -22.50 -14.25 -9.98
C LEU A 5 -21.03 -13.84 -10.20
N PRO A 6 -20.50 -13.93 -11.43
CA PRO A 6 -19.17 -13.44 -11.73
C PRO A 6 -19.01 -11.95 -11.40
N GLY A 7 -17.88 -11.59 -10.80
CA GLY A 7 -17.49 -10.21 -10.52
C GLY A 7 -16.08 -9.91 -11.04
N PRO A 8 -15.67 -8.63 -11.05
CA PRO A 8 -14.33 -8.24 -11.46
C PRO A 8 -13.26 -8.78 -10.50
N ALA A 9 -12.06 -9.00 -11.02
CA ALA A 9 -10.89 -9.38 -10.23
C ALA A 9 -10.01 -8.15 -9.94
N GLY A 10 -9.30 -8.16 -8.81
CA GLY A 10 -8.37 -7.10 -8.42
C GLY A 10 -7.14 -7.66 -7.72
N ILE A 11 -6.01 -6.94 -7.83
CA ILE A 11 -4.74 -7.27 -7.17
C ILE A 11 -4.46 -6.26 -6.07
N ARG A 12 -3.99 -6.74 -4.91
CA ARG A 12 -3.51 -5.89 -3.82
C ARG A 12 -1.98 -5.85 -3.84
N ALA A 13 -1.42 -4.66 -3.70
CA ALA A 13 0.02 -4.47 -3.49
C ALA A 13 0.36 -4.79 -2.02
N GLN A 14 0.26 -6.07 -1.67
CA GLN A 14 0.50 -6.59 -0.33
C GLN A 14 1.95 -7.09 -0.24
N ALA A 15 2.71 -6.56 0.72
CA ALA A 15 4.09 -6.93 0.95
C ALA A 15 4.21 -8.19 1.82
N LEU A 16 5.25 -8.97 1.55
CA LEU A 16 5.63 -10.17 2.30
C LEU A 16 6.98 -9.92 2.98
N ALA A 17 7.06 -10.20 4.26
CA ALA A 17 8.30 -10.16 5.01
C ALA A 17 9.19 -11.38 4.68
N PRO A 18 10.50 -11.34 4.98
CA PRO A 18 11.41 -12.45 4.73
C PRO A 18 11.03 -13.77 5.44
N ASP A 19 10.27 -13.69 6.53
CA ASP A 19 9.75 -14.84 7.28
C ASP A 19 8.43 -15.40 6.70
N GLY A 20 7.91 -14.80 5.64
CA GLY A 20 6.66 -15.19 4.99
C GLY A 20 5.40 -14.58 5.62
N SER A 21 5.52 -13.68 6.59
CA SER A 21 4.37 -12.95 7.12
C SER A 21 3.91 -11.84 6.16
N LEU A 22 2.59 -11.63 6.06
CA LEU A 22 2.05 -10.48 5.34
C LEU A 22 2.16 -9.24 6.22
N LEU A 23 2.57 -8.13 5.62
CA LEU A 23 2.64 -6.87 6.34
C LEU A 23 1.25 -6.22 6.42
N ASP A 24 0.84 -5.85 7.63
CA ASP A 24 -0.47 -5.26 7.91
C ASP A 24 -0.48 -3.72 7.90
N ASP A 25 0.68 -3.08 7.76
CA ASP A 25 0.83 -1.62 7.81
C ASP A 25 1.53 -1.04 6.57
N PHE A 26 1.48 0.28 6.42
CA PHE A 26 2.16 1.02 5.37
C PHE A 26 3.68 0.89 5.46
N VAL A 27 4.31 0.51 4.35
CA VAL A 27 5.78 0.39 4.28
C VAL A 27 6.31 1.44 3.34
N PHE A 28 7.22 2.25 3.86
CA PHE A 28 7.97 3.24 3.10
C PHE A 28 9.46 2.93 3.16
N ASP A 29 10.17 3.30 2.11
CA ASP A 29 11.62 3.15 2.00
C ASP A 29 12.18 4.31 1.17
N GLU A 30 13.37 4.79 1.50
CA GLU A 30 13.93 6.00 0.88
C GLU A 30 15.33 5.73 0.37
N ALA A 31 15.58 6.05 -0.90
CA ALA A 31 16.88 5.84 -1.53
C ALA A 31 17.14 6.90 -2.61
N GLY A 32 18.25 7.64 -2.49
CA GLY A 32 18.70 8.55 -3.54
C GLY A 32 17.69 9.65 -3.92
N GLY A 33 16.86 10.08 -2.96
CA GLY A 33 15.79 11.05 -3.19
C GLY A 33 14.54 10.50 -3.86
N VAL A 34 14.40 9.17 -3.88
CA VAL A 34 13.17 8.48 -4.24
C VAL A 34 12.51 7.97 -2.96
N VAL A 35 11.21 8.20 -2.82
CA VAL A 35 10.36 7.59 -1.79
C VAL A 35 9.62 6.41 -2.41
N HIS A 36 9.86 5.21 -1.89
CA HIS A 36 9.18 3.98 -2.26
C HIS A 36 8.04 3.70 -1.29
N PHE A 37 6.80 3.72 -1.78
CA PHE A 37 5.64 3.23 -1.04
C PHE A 37 5.36 1.78 -1.42
N ARG A 38 5.72 0.83 -0.55
CA ARG A 38 5.83 -0.61 -0.86
C ARG A 38 4.68 -1.48 -0.35
N ASN A 39 3.90 -1.01 0.61
CA ASN A 39 2.75 -1.75 1.13
C ASN A 39 1.61 -0.78 1.45
N ALA A 40 0.41 -1.11 0.99
CA ALA A 40 -0.80 -0.35 1.24
C ALA A 40 -1.98 -1.28 1.52
N PRO A 41 -2.05 -1.87 2.72
CA PRO A 41 -3.13 -2.77 3.08
C PRO A 41 -4.46 -2.01 3.17
N SER A 42 -5.56 -2.77 3.26
CA SER A 42 -6.89 -2.16 3.30
C SER A 42 -7.04 -1.26 4.55
N PRO A 43 -7.57 -0.04 4.41
CA PRO A 43 -8.24 0.51 3.23
C PRO A 43 -7.41 1.58 2.51
N GLY A 44 -6.29 1.21 1.87
CA GLY A 44 -5.41 2.16 1.16
C GLY A 44 -6.13 3.10 0.17
N ALA A 45 -7.21 2.63 -0.49
CA ALA A 45 -8.01 3.49 -1.36
C ALA A 45 -8.85 4.55 -0.60
N ILE A 46 -9.32 4.24 0.61
CA ILE A 46 -10.13 5.15 1.43
C ILE A 46 -9.23 6.20 2.11
N SER A 47 -8.03 5.80 2.53
CA SER A 47 -7.05 6.69 3.17
C SER A 47 -6.07 7.34 2.20
N CYS A 48 -6.37 7.38 0.89
CA CYS A 48 -5.42 7.78 -0.15
C CYS A 48 -4.91 9.21 0.00
N LEU A 49 -5.74 10.15 0.47
CA LEU A 49 -5.34 11.54 0.68
C LEU A 49 -4.40 11.70 1.87
N ALA A 50 -4.68 11.02 2.98
CA ALA A 50 -3.80 11.00 4.14
C ALA A 50 -2.45 10.34 3.81
N ILE A 51 -2.46 9.26 3.01
CA ILE A 51 -1.23 8.64 2.50
C ILE A 51 -0.45 9.63 1.63
N ALA A 52 -1.14 10.39 0.77
CA ALA A 52 -0.48 11.38 -0.09
C ALA A 52 0.16 12.52 0.70
N GLU A 53 -0.48 13.00 1.76
CA GLU A 53 0.07 14.00 2.69
C GLU A 53 1.38 13.51 3.33
N VAL A 54 1.36 12.29 3.88
CA VAL A 54 2.56 11.65 4.45
C VAL A 54 3.69 11.49 3.42
N ILE A 55 3.35 11.20 2.15
CA ILE A 55 4.36 11.13 1.08
C ILE A 55 4.92 12.52 0.76
N ALA A 56 4.09 13.55 0.69
CA ALA A 56 4.50 14.91 0.41
C ALA A 56 5.43 15.45 1.52
N ASP A 57 5.05 15.29 2.79
CA ASP A 57 5.84 15.74 3.94
C ASP A 57 7.25 15.14 3.90
N ARG A 58 7.38 13.83 3.64
CA ARG A 58 8.68 13.17 3.52
C ARG A 58 9.54 13.67 2.35
N LEU A 59 8.90 14.14 1.27
CA LEU A 59 9.62 14.72 0.13
C LEU A 59 10.09 16.14 0.44
N GLU A 60 9.38 16.88 1.29
CA GLU A 60 9.70 18.25 1.71
C GLU A 60 10.75 18.31 2.84
N GLU A 61 10.81 17.32 3.72
CA GLU A 61 11.81 17.22 4.80
C GLU A 61 13.26 16.92 4.32
N ARG A 62 13.48 16.81 3.01
CA ARG A 62 14.80 16.57 2.37
C ARG A 62 15.41 17.82 1.75
#